data_AF-A0A1R3UZZ3-F1
#
_entry.id   AF-A0A1R3UZZ3-F1
#
_cell.length_a   1.000
_cell.length_b   1.000
_cell.length_c   1.000
_cell.angle_alpha   90.00
_cell.angle_beta   90.00
_cell.angle_gamma   90.00
#
_symmetry.space_group_name_H-M   'P 1'
#
loop_
_entity.id
_entity.type
_entity.pdbx_description
1 polymer ?
#
loop_
_entity_poly.entity_id
_entity_poly.type
_entity_poly.pdbx_seq_one_letter_code
_entity_poly.pdbx_strand_id
1 'polypeptide(L)'
;MKKEHITLPADPTDAEDFDVTAEALDRGQRARLVRRTRTGLGLSQAEFASRFRVPVGTLRDWEQARATAPDFAIAYVRVIGQHPDMVAKAVA
;
A
#
# COMPACT_ATOMS: atom_id res chain seq x y z
N MET A 1 16.22 16.60 6.85
CA MET A 1 15.38 17.78 7.10
C MET A 1 14.09 17.30 7.75
N LYS A 2 13.69 17.94 8.84
CA LYS A 2 12.68 17.50 9.80
C LYS A 2 11.31 17.27 9.14
N LYS A 3 10.75 16.07 9.35
CA LYS A 3 9.42 15.62 8.90
C LYS A 3 8.32 16.30 9.71
N GLU A 4 8.21 17.63 9.63
CA GLU A 4 7.34 18.42 10.54
C GLU A 4 6.06 18.96 9.89
N HIS A 5 5.76 18.64 8.62
CA HIS A 5 4.49 19.05 8.02
C HIS A 5 3.35 18.12 8.44
N ILE A 6 2.71 18.45 9.56
CA ILE A 6 1.45 17.86 10.01
C ILE A 6 0.38 18.19 8.96
N THR A 7 -0.28 17.16 8.45
CA THR A 7 -1.31 17.29 7.40
C THR A 7 -2.70 17.02 7.95
N LEU A 8 -2.81 16.17 8.97
CA LEU A 8 -4.02 15.99 9.75
C LEU A 8 -3.66 16.21 11.22
N PRO A 9 -4.21 17.26 11.88
CA PRO A 9 -4.01 17.46 13.30
C PRO A 9 -4.79 16.42 14.10
N ALA A 10 -4.31 16.10 15.30
CA ALA A 10 -5.04 15.28 16.27
C ALA A 10 -6.37 15.93 16.68
N ASP A 11 -7.39 15.13 16.93
CA ASP A 11 -8.66 15.55 17.52
C ASP A 11 -8.45 15.93 19.00
N PRO A 12 -8.71 17.19 19.41
CA PRO A 12 -8.52 17.61 20.79
C PRO A 12 -9.49 16.93 21.78
N THR A 13 -10.51 16.22 21.29
CA THR A 13 -11.50 15.50 22.09
C THR A 13 -11.22 14.01 22.26
N ASP A 14 -10.21 13.48 21.57
CA ASP A 14 -9.75 12.09 21.69
C ASP A 14 -8.29 12.06 22.18
N ALA A 15 -8.08 11.58 23.41
CA ALA A 15 -6.76 11.53 24.02
C ALA A 15 -5.82 10.48 23.40
N GLU A 16 -6.36 9.54 22.61
CA GLU A 16 -5.58 8.52 21.91
C GLU A 16 -5.23 8.93 20.46
N ASP A 17 -5.83 10.00 19.95
CA ASP A 17 -5.55 10.49 18.60
C ASP A 17 -4.21 11.22 18.51
N PHE A 18 -3.61 11.23 17.32
CA PHE A 18 -2.28 11.78 17.11
C PHE A 18 -2.13 12.44 15.74
N ASP A 19 -1.23 13.43 15.67
CA ASP A 19 -0.94 14.14 14.45
C ASP A 19 -0.42 13.21 13.35
N VAL A 20 -0.98 13.35 12.14
CA VAL A 20 -0.52 12.62 10.95
C VAL A 20 0.33 13.54 10.10
N THR A 21 1.60 13.17 9.94
CA THR A 21 2.52 13.85 9.01
C THR A 21 2.16 13.54 7.55
N ALA A 22 2.60 14.37 6.62
CA ALA A 22 2.41 14.14 5.18
C ALA A 22 2.93 12.76 4.73
N GLU A 23 4.07 12.32 5.27
CA GLU A 23 4.65 11.02 4.96
C GLU A 23 3.84 9.86 5.55
N ALA A 24 3.32 10.01 6.77
CA ALA A 24 2.46 8.99 7.37
C ALA A 24 1.16 8.84 6.58
N LEU A 25 0.58 9.95 6.11
CA LEU A 25 -0.59 9.96 5.25
C LEU A 25 -0.32 9.27 3.91
N ASP A 26 0.78 9.61 3.23
CA ASP A 26 1.20 8.97 1.98
C ASP A 26 1.39 7.46 2.16
N ARG A 27 2.10 7.04 3.22
CA ARG A 27 2.28 5.62 3.56
C ARG A 27 0.95 4.89 3.75
N GLY A 28 0.01 5.50 4.48
CA GLY A 28 -1.33 4.93 4.70
C GLY A 28 -2.16 4.82 3.42
N GLN A 29 -2.10 5.84 2.54
CA GLN A 29 -2.78 5.84 1.25
C GLN A 29 -2.22 4.77 0.31
N ARG A 30 -0.89 4.63 0.26
CA ARG A 30 -0.18 3.58 -0.49
C ARG A 30 -0.54 2.18 0.00
N ALA A 31 -0.50 1.96 1.31
CA ALA A 31 -0.92 0.70 1.93
C ALA A 31 -2.38 0.35 1.57
N ARG A 32 -3.28 1.34 1.62
CA ARG A 32 -4.69 1.17 1.24
C ARG A 32 -4.82 0.82 -0.24
N LEU A 33 -4.06 1.46 -1.14
CA LEU A 33 -4.10 1.14 -2.58
C LEU A 33 -3.73 -0.32 -2.82
N VAL A 34 -2.60 -0.78 -2.28
CA VAL A 34 -2.12 -2.16 -2.44
C VAL A 34 -3.17 -3.16 -1.94
N ARG A 35 -3.66 -2.96 -0.71
CA ARG A 35 -4.68 -3.81 -0.11
C ARG A 35 -5.97 -3.84 -0.94
N ARG A 36 -6.46 -2.67 -1.39
CA ARG A 36 -7.69 -2.58 -2.19
C ARG A 36 -7.55 -3.26 -3.54
N THR A 37 -6.40 -3.13 -4.21
CA THR A 37 -6.15 -3.83 -5.49
C THR A 37 -6.20 -5.33 -5.27
N ARG A 38 -5.50 -5.86 -4.27
CA ARG A 38 -5.53 -7.30 -3.98
C ARG A 38 -6.94 -7.79 -3.65
N THR A 39 -7.64 -7.12 -2.73
CA THR A 39 -8.98 -7.55 -2.32
C THR A 39 -10.00 -7.41 -3.44
N GLY A 40 -9.85 -6.40 -4.30
CA GLY A 40 -10.69 -6.21 -5.49
C GLY A 40 -10.54 -7.33 -6.52
N LEU A 41 -9.37 -7.99 -6.56
CA LEU A 41 -9.13 -9.18 -7.37
C LEU A 41 -9.59 -10.49 -6.68
N GLY A 42 -10.08 -10.44 -5.44
CA GLY A 42 -10.50 -11.62 -4.69
C GLY A 42 -9.36 -12.55 -4.27
N LEU A 43 -8.10 -12.06 -4.28
CA LEU A 43 -6.93 -12.89 -3.99
C LEU A 43 -6.51 -12.81 -2.53
N SER A 44 -6.05 -13.92 -1.96
CA SER A 44 -5.25 -13.93 -0.74
C SER A 44 -3.89 -13.26 -0.98
N GLN A 45 -3.17 -12.92 0.11
CA GLN A 45 -1.82 -12.36 0.00
C GLN A 45 -0.86 -13.33 -0.70
N ALA A 46 -0.97 -14.64 -0.45
CA ALA A 46 -0.12 -15.65 -1.06
C ALA A 46 -0.40 -15.79 -2.57
N GLU A 47 -1.67 -15.79 -2.97
CA GLU A 47 -2.05 -15.86 -4.39
C GLU A 47 -1.60 -14.61 -5.15
N PHE A 48 -1.81 -13.41 -4.60
CA PHE A 48 -1.32 -12.17 -5.21
C PHE A 48 0.20 -12.15 -5.33
N ALA A 49 0.89 -12.53 -4.25
CA ALA A 49 2.35 -12.61 -4.20
C ALA A 49 2.91 -13.54 -5.28
N SER A 50 2.36 -14.75 -5.37
CA SER A 50 2.74 -15.75 -6.36
C SER A 50 2.45 -15.28 -7.78
N ARG A 51 1.21 -14.81 -8.03
CA ARG A 51 0.73 -14.41 -9.36
C ARG A 51 1.47 -13.21 -9.95
N PHE A 52 1.91 -12.28 -9.11
CA PHE A 52 2.51 -11.01 -9.55
C PHE A 52 3.97 -10.83 -9.12
N ARG A 53 4.64 -11.89 -8.67
CA ARG A 53 6.06 -11.86 -8.30
C ARG A 53 6.40 -10.80 -7.24
N VAL A 54 5.53 -10.64 -6.24
CA VAL A 54 5.77 -9.78 -5.07
C VAL A 54 6.00 -10.67 -3.85
N PRO A 55 7.14 -10.63 -3.15
CA PRO A 55 7.35 -11.45 -1.97
C PRO A 55 6.24 -11.21 -0.93
N VAL A 56 5.67 -12.29 -0.39
CA VAL A 56 4.51 -12.20 0.52
C VAL A 56 4.81 -11.39 1.79
N GLY A 57 6.04 -11.44 2.30
CA GLY A 57 6.49 -10.62 3.42
C GLY A 57 6.46 -9.13 3.08
N THR A 58 7.04 -8.77 1.94
CA THR A 58 7.02 -7.39 1.42
C THR A 58 5.59 -6.88 1.18
N LEU A 59 4.72 -7.72 0.60
CA LEU A 59 3.31 -7.38 0.41
C LEU A 59 2.62 -7.09 1.76
N ARG A 60 2.88 -7.90 2.80
CA ARG A 60 2.35 -7.68 4.14
C ARG A 60 2.84 -6.38 4.75
N ASP A 61 4.14 -6.09 4.63
CA ASP A 61 4.72 -4.85 5.16
C ASP A 61 4.11 -3.61 4.51
N TRP A 62 3.83 -3.68 3.20
CA TRP A 62 3.12 -2.61 2.49
C TRP A 62 1.66 -2.50 2.90
N GLU A 63 0.89 -3.59 2.91
CA GLU A 63 -0.54 -3.57 3.26
C GLU A 63 -0.81 -3.11 4.70
N GLN A 64 0.13 -3.37 5.62
CA GLN A 64 0.07 -2.99 7.03
C GLN A 64 0.73 -1.64 7.33
N ALA A 65 1.20 -0.92 6.31
CA ALA A 65 1.92 0.35 6.47
C ALA A 65 3.17 0.26 7.37
N ARG A 66 3.78 -0.93 7.51
CA ARG A 66 5.06 -1.12 8.20
C ARG A 66 6.21 -0.55 7.38
N ALA A 67 6.08 -0.60 6.05
CA ALA A 67 7.00 0.04 5.10
C ALA A 67 6.21 0.82 4.04
N THR A 68 6.78 1.93 3.56
CA THR A 68 6.23 2.68 2.43
C THR A 68 6.61 1.96 1.13
N ALA A 69 5.60 1.57 0.33
CA ALA A 69 5.86 0.99 -0.98
C ALA A 69 6.52 2.05 -1.90
N PRO A 70 7.63 1.72 -2.57
CA PRO A 70 8.30 2.64 -3.48
C PRO A 70 7.43 2.95 -4.70
N ASP A 71 7.72 4.06 -5.39
CA ASP A 71 6.89 4.56 -6.49
C ASP A 71 6.67 3.54 -7.61
N PHE A 72 7.70 2.78 -7.98
CA PHE A 72 7.59 1.74 -9.00
C PHE A 72 6.64 0.61 -8.57
N ALA A 73 6.59 0.27 -7.28
CA ALA A 73 5.67 -0.75 -6.77
C ALA A 73 4.23 -0.25 -6.83
N ILE A 74 4.00 1.03 -6.53
CA ILE A 74 2.68 1.66 -6.67
C ILE A 74 2.24 1.71 -8.13
N ALA A 75 3.15 2.08 -9.05
CA ALA A 75 2.88 2.03 -10.48
C ALA A 75 2.52 0.60 -10.93
N TYR A 76 3.30 -0.39 -10.49
CA TYR A 76 3.05 -1.80 -10.80
C TYR A 76 1.69 -2.29 -10.29
N VAL A 77 1.35 -1.99 -9.03
CA VAL A 77 0.03 -2.33 -8.44
C VAL A 77 -1.13 -1.66 -9.17
N ARG A 78 -0.96 -0.42 -9.66
CA ARG A 78 -1.99 0.25 -10.49
C ARG A 78 -2.20 -0.47 -11.82
N VAL A 79 -1.13 -0.91 -12.48
CA VAL A 79 -1.22 -1.67 -13.73
C VAL A 79 -1.87 -3.03 -13.49
N ILE A 80 -1.52 -3.73 -12.40
CA ILE A 80 -2.18 -4.97 -11.97
C ILE A 80 -3.69 -4.75 -11.80
N GLY A 81 -4.09 -3.67 -11.14
CA GLY A 81 -5.50 -3.38 -10.90
C GLY A 81 -6.32 -3.14 -12.17
N GLN A 82 -5.68 -2.68 -13.25
CA GLN A 82 -6.34 -2.42 -14.54
C GLN A 82 -6.26 -3.62 -15.49
N HIS A 83 -5.14 -4.35 -15.48
CA HIS A 83 -4.83 -5.41 -16.45
C HIS A 83 -4.23 -6.65 -15.78
N PRO A 84 -4.93 -7.30 -14.84
CA PRO A 84 -4.36 -8.38 -14.02
C PRO A 84 -3.92 -9.59 -14.85
N ASP A 85 -4.64 -9.95 -15.90
CA ASP A 85 -4.29 -11.12 -16.73
C ASP A 85 -3.08 -10.84 -17.63
N MET A 86 -2.97 -9.62 -18.16
CA MET A 86 -1.82 -9.19 -18.95
C MET A 86 -0.55 -9.22 -18.10
N VAL A 87 -0.60 -8.64 -16.91
CA VAL A 87 0.56 -8.63 -16.01
C VAL A 87 0.93 -10.05 -15.60
N ALA A 88 -0.03 -10.86 -15.16
CA ALA A 88 0.21 -12.24 -14.75
C ALA A 88 0.87 -13.06 -15.86
N LYS A 89 0.46 -12.86 -17.12
CA LYS A 89 1.09 -13.49 -18.29
C LYS A 89 2.51 -12.97 -18.55
N ALA A 90 2.74 -11.67 -18.37
CA ALA A 90 4.03 -11.05 -18.65
C ALA A 90 5.12 -11.40 -17.62
N VAL A 91 4.74 -11.67 -16.37
CA VAL A 91 5.67 -11.99 -15.27
C VAL A 91 5.70 -13.47 -14.89
N ALA A 92 5.01 -14.30 -15.67
CA ALA A 92 4.95 -15.76 -15.51
C ALA A 92 6.35 -16.39 -15.61
#